data_AF-A0AAJ1NSC4-F1
#
_entry.id   AF-A0AAJ1NSC4-F1
#
_cell.length_a   1.000
_cell.length_b   1.000
_cell.length_c   1.000
_cell.angle_alpha   90.00
_cell.angle_beta   90.00
_cell.angle_gamma   90.00
#
_symmetry.space_group_name_H-M   'P 1'
#
loop_
_entity.id
_entity.type
_entity.pdbx_description
1 polymer ?
#
loop_
_entity_poly.entity_id
_entity_poly.type
_entity_poly.pdbx_seq_one_letter_code
_entity_poly.pdbx_strand_id
1 'polypeptide(L)'
;MISISGMSSHVLDQDITTDGSTTTYQFSINTFPDGAIALLAVSLTTSGTANCSYLLSIHKHNNVGAKVATLSFYTYNSLSISFSATYTTITLTLSSAVVGNLKISPVLLNGYQ
;
A
#
# COMPACT_ATOMS: atom_id res chain seq x y z
N MET A 1 -9.67 -33.06 -2.81
CA MET A 1 -9.06 -31.93 -3.55
C MET A 1 -9.88 -30.70 -3.20
N ILE A 2 -9.42 -29.90 -2.24
CA ILE A 2 -10.09 -28.63 -1.91
C ILE A 2 -9.65 -27.64 -2.97
N SER A 3 -10.58 -27.28 -3.86
CA SER A 3 -10.41 -26.18 -4.80
C SER A 3 -10.40 -24.88 -4.01
N ILE A 4 -9.23 -24.26 -3.88
CA ILE A 4 -9.11 -22.84 -3.50
C ILE A 4 -9.41 -22.02 -4.76
N SER A 5 -10.70 -21.97 -5.10
CA SER A 5 -11.26 -21.06 -6.08
C SER A 5 -11.68 -19.80 -5.34
N GLY A 6 -10.75 -18.83 -5.19
CA GLY A 6 -11.06 -17.60 -4.45
C GLY A 6 -9.90 -16.61 -4.29
N MET A 7 -8.64 -17.00 -4.50
CA MET A 7 -7.59 -16.01 -4.71
C MET A 7 -7.76 -15.44 -6.12
N SER A 8 -8.50 -14.35 -6.23
CA SER A 8 -8.25 -13.40 -7.32
C SER A 8 -6.76 -13.07 -7.23
N SER A 9 -5.97 -13.60 -8.17
CA SER A 9 -4.57 -13.28 -8.35
C SER A 9 -4.49 -11.84 -8.86
N HIS A 10 -4.86 -10.89 -8.02
CA HIS A 10 -4.45 -9.52 -8.23
C HIS A 10 -2.96 -9.52 -7.93
N VAL A 11 -2.13 -9.31 -8.96
CA VAL A 11 -0.70 -9.02 -8.78
C VAL A 11 -0.62 -7.67 -8.10
N LEU A 12 -0.86 -7.68 -6.80
CA LEU A 12 -0.85 -6.49 -5.97
C LEU A 12 0.51 -6.32 -5.29
N ASP A 13 1.24 -7.43 -5.18
CA ASP A 13 2.64 -7.43 -4.80
C ASP A 13 3.44 -6.76 -5.92
N GLN A 14 3.96 -5.58 -5.62
CA GLN A 14 4.83 -4.84 -6.52
C GLN A 14 6.23 -4.80 -5.92
N ASP A 15 7.22 -5.09 -6.75
CA ASP A 15 8.64 -4.95 -6.45
C ASP A 15 9.22 -3.95 -7.46
N ILE A 16 9.57 -2.76 -6.96
CA ILE A 16 9.90 -1.60 -7.79
C ILE A 16 11.28 -1.09 -7.37
N THR A 17 12.14 -0.89 -8.36
CA THR A 17 13.39 -0.15 -8.15
C THR A 17 13.11 1.34 -8.26
N THR A 18 13.34 2.09 -7.19
CA THR A 18 13.13 3.53 -7.13
C THR A 18 14.30 4.26 -7.79
N ASP A 19 14.07 5.46 -8.33
CA ASP A 19 15.09 6.25 -9.03
C ASP A 19 15.79 7.30 -8.15
N GLY A 20 15.48 7.32 -6.84
CA GLY A 20 15.99 8.35 -5.92
C GLY A 20 15.31 9.72 -6.08
N SER A 21 14.10 9.75 -6.64
CA SER A 21 13.23 10.92 -6.66
C SER A 21 11.98 10.74 -5.79
N THR A 22 11.16 11.80 -5.69
CA THR A 22 9.82 11.68 -5.11
C THR A 22 8.86 11.12 -6.14
N THR A 23 8.27 9.98 -5.85
CA THR A 23 7.39 9.26 -6.77
C THR A 23 6.04 8.97 -6.09
N THR A 24 4.99 9.10 -6.88
CA THR A 24 3.62 8.79 -6.45
C THR A 24 3.15 7.50 -7.08
N TYR A 25 2.64 6.58 -6.26
CA TYR A 25 2.05 5.32 -6.70
C TYR A 25 0.56 5.33 -6.36
N GLN A 26 -0.27 4.92 -7.32
CA GLN A 26 -1.72 4.88 -7.16
C GLN A 26 -2.23 3.46 -7.28
N PHE A 27 -3.10 3.08 -6.34
CA PHE A 27 -3.73 1.76 -6.29
C PHE A 27 -5.23 1.95 -6.30
N SER A 28 -5.92 1.27 -7.23
CA SER A 28 -7.37 1.22 -7.16
C SER A 28 -7.82 0.27 -6.07
N ILE A 29 -8.76 0.73 -5.25
CA ILE A 29 -9.47 -0.10 -4.25
C ILE A 29 -10.89 -0.45 -4.71
N ASN A 30 -11.18 -0.28 -6.01
CA ASN A 30 -12.43 -0.75 -6.60
C ASN A 30 -12.53 -2.28 -6.61
N THR A 31 -11.39 -2.96 -6.57
CA THR A 31 -11.30 -4.42 -6.44
C THR A 31 -11.77 -4.93 -5.08
N PHE A 32 -11.75 -4.08 -4.03
CA PHE A 32 -12.29 -4.46 -2.73
C PHE A 32 -13.81 -4.20 -2.67
N PRO A 33 -14.61 -5.15 -2.16
CA PRO A 33 -16.05 -4.95 -2.01
C PRO A 33 -16.37 -3.88 -0.97
N ASP A 34 -17.56 -3.30 -1.01
CA ASP A 34 -18.01 -2.38 0.04
C ASP A 34 -18.11 -3.11 1.39
N GLY A 35 -17.71 -2.43 2.47
CA GLY A 35 -17.55 -3.05 3.79
C GLY A 35 -16.22 -3.81 3.94
N ALA A 36 -15.36 -3.83 2.93
CA ALA A 36 -14.04 -4.45 3.04
C ALA A 36 -13.12 -3.70 4.00
N ILE A 37 -12.29 -4.47 4.70
CA ILE A 37 -11.12 -4.03 5.44
C ILE A 37 -9.90 -4.62 4.74
N ALA A 38 -9.02 -3.77 4.24
CA ALA A 38 -7.77 -4.16 3.61
C ALA A 38 -6.59 -3.59 4.38
N LEU A 39 -5.49 -4.34 4.42
CA LEU A 39 -4.18 -3.85 4.85
C LEU A 39 -3.31 -3.61 3.62
N LEU A 40 -2.51 -2.57 3.64
CA LEU A 40 -1.46 -2.31 2.65
C LEU A 40 -0.13 -2.25 3.39
N ALA A 41 0.68 -3.28 3.22
CA ALA A 41 2.05 -3.30 3.71
C ALA A 41 2.96 -2.67 2.65
N VAL A 42 3.79 -1.71 3.05
CA VAL A 42 4.78 -1.07 2.19
C VAL A 42 6.12 -1.13 2.89
N SER A 43 7.16 -1.52 2.17
CA SER A 43 8.53 -1.53 2.67
C SER A 43 9.47 -0.98 1.62
N LEU A 44 10.36 -0.09 2.03
CA LEU A 44 11.45 0.41 1.21
C LEU A 44 12.78 0.10 1.86
N THR A 45 13.68 -0.49 1.09
CA THR A 45 15.07 -0.76 1.47
C THR A 45 15.98 -0.03 0.49
N THR A 46 16.76 0.94 0.95
CA THR A 46 17.65 1.73 0.08
C THR A 46 19.06 1.13 -0.01
N SER A 47 19.80 1.49 -1.06
CA SER A 47 21.17 1.00 -1.33
C SER A 47 22.20 1.36 -0.24
N GLY A 48 21.86 2.26 0.69
CA GLY A 48 22.71 2.74 1.78
C GLY A 48 22.31 2.28 3.19
N THR A 49 21.46 1.24 3.32
CA THR A 49 21.01 0.62 4.59
C THR A 49 19.92 1.37 5.36
N ALA A 50 19.14 2.26 4.72
CA ALA A 50 17.93 2.81 5.35
C ALA A 50 16.70 1.97 4.99
N ASN A 51 15.93 1.57 6.00
CA ASN A 51 14.69 0.83 5.84
C ASN A 51 13.52 1.63 6.39
N CYS A 52 12.41 1.65 5.65
CA CYS A 52 11.16 2.25 6.09
C CYS A 52 10.01 1.32 5.73
N SER A 53 9.24 0.91 6.73
CA SER A 53 8.11 0.01 6.55
C SER A 53 6.85 0.56 7.20
N TYR A 54 5.72 0.42 6.52
CA TYR A 54 4.42 0.92 6.94
C TYR A 54 3.35 -0.12 6.73
N LEU A 55 2.35 -0.08 7.60
CA LEU A 55 1.12 -0.81 7.45
C LEU A 55 -0.03 0.19 7.47
N LEU A 56 -0.79 0.21 6.40
CA LEU A 56 -1.98 1.02 6.25
C LEU A 56 -3.21 0.14 6.37
N SER A 57 -4.18 0.50 7.22
CA SER A 57 -5.51 -0.10 7.21
C SER A 57 -6.50 0.79 6.44
N ILE A 58 -7.23 0.17 5.52
CA ILE A 58 -8.25 0.80 4.69
C ILE A 58 -9.60 0.16 5.02
N HIS A 59 -10.55 0.98 5.45
CA HIS A 59 -11.92 0.56 5.69
C HIS A 59 -12.82 1.16 4.60
N LYS A 60 -13.20 0.36 3.61
CA LYS A 60 -14.08 0.78 2.52
C LYS A 60 -15.53 0.77 3.02
N HIS A 61 -16.13 1.93 3.18
CA HIS A 61 -17.55 2.06 3.50
C HIS A 61 -18.34 2.41 2.24
N ASN A 62 -19.55 1.86 2.10
CA ASN A 62 -20.45 2.21 1.00
C ASN A 62 -20.81 3.70 1.10
N ASN A 63 -20.63 4.47 0.02
CA ASN A 63 -21.00 5.89 -0.08
C ASN A 63 -20.39 6.85 0.97
N VAL A 64 -19.40 6.41 1.74
CA VAL A 64 -18.60 7.25 2.64
C VAL A 64 -17.14 6.96 2.31
N GLY A 65 -16.41 7.98 1.88
CA GLY A 65 -15.03 7.84 1.37
C GLY A 65 -14.17 6.94 2.25
N ALA A 66 -13.28 6.16 1.63
CA ALA A 66 -12.41 5.24 2.35
C ALA A 66 -11.61 6.01 3.41
N LYS A 67 -11.78 5.64 4.67
CA LYS A 67 -11.01 6.25 5.75
C LYS A 67 -9.68 5.51 5.86
N VAL A 68 -8.61 6.26 5.64
CA VAL A 68 -7.23 5.80 5.86
C VAL A 68 -6.82 6.17 7.27
N ALA A 69 -6.49 5.15 8.05
CA ALA A 69 -5.80 5.34 9.32
C ALA A 69 -4.31 4.99 9.11
N THR A 70 -3.48 6.02 8.98
CA THR A 70 -2.04 5.86 8.92
C THR A 70 -1.52 5.54 10.32
N LEU A 71 -1.05 4.30 10.54
CA LEU A 71 -0.57 3.86 11.85
C LEU A 71 0.83 4.40 12.21
N SER A 72 1.57 4.95 11.25
CA SER A 72 2.84 5.65 11.50
C SER A 72 3.28 6.52 10.33
N PHE A 73 4.01 7.61 10.61
CA PHE A 73 4.74 8.44 9.66
C PHE A 73 6.18 8.60 10.17
N TYR A 74 7.16 8.18 9.39
CA TYR A 74 8.58 8.36 9.68
C TYR A 74 9.24 9.14 8.55
N THR A 75 9.88 10.25 8.92
CA THR A 75 10.86 10.93 8.09
C THR A 75 12.24 10.57 8.61
N TYR A 76 13.01 9.79 7.84
CA TYR A 76 14.37 9.44 8.22
C TYR A 76 15.34 9.86 7.11
N ASN A 77 16.22 10.84 7.37
CA ASN A 77 17.25 11.27 6.42
C ASN A 77 16.68 11.59 5.01
N SER A 78 15.64 12.43 4.97
CA SER A 78 14.85 12.76 3.77
C SER A 78 14.04 11.61 3.14
N LEU A 79 14.14 10.39 3.67
CA LEU A 79 13.24 9.29 3.34
C LEU A 79 11.89 9.53 4.00
N SER A 80 10.82 9.56 3.21
CA SER A 80 9.46 9.68 3.73
C SER A 80 8.48 8.88 2.89
N ILE A 81 7.49 8.30 3.57
CA ILE A 81 6.39 7.59 2.94
C ILE A 81 5.12 8.18 3.53
N SER A 82 4.21 8.61 2.67
CA SER A 82 2.92 9.15 3.08
C SER A 82 1.80 8.52 2.26
N PHE A 83 0.62 8.47 2.87
CA PHE A 83 -0.56 7.85 2.29
C PHE A 83 -1.72 8.82 2.32
N SER A 84 -2.52 8.79 1.27
CA SER A 84 -3.86 9.38 1.23
C SER A 84 -4.78 8.39 0.52
N ALA A 85 -6.08 8.49 0.78
CA ALA A 85 -7.05 7.77 -0.04
C ALA A 85 -8.32 8.56 -0.25
N THR A 86 -8.99 8.18 -1.34
CA THR A 86 -10.37 8.51 -1.66
C THR A 86 -11.21 7.23 -1.58
N TYR A 87 -12.49 7.34 -1.91
CA TYR A 87 -13.38 6.17 -2.03
C TYR A 87 -12.86 5.08 -2.99
N THR A 88 -12.09 5.43 -4.01
CA THR A 88 -11.71 4.52 -5.10
C THR A 88 -10.20 4.29 -5.24
N THR A 89 -9.37 5.14 -4.63
CA THR A 89 -7.93 5.16 -4.87
C THR A 89 -7.15 5.40 -3.58
N ILE A 90 -6.09 4.61 -3.37
CA ILE A 90 -5.03 4.93 -2.41
C ILE A 90 -3.87 5.53 -3.19
N THR A 91 -3.34 6.63 -2.68
CA THR A 91 -2.13 7.28 -3.19
C THR A 91 -1.03 7.15 -2.15
N LEU A 92 0.08 6.54 -2.56
CA LEU A 92 1.33 6.46 -1.82
C LEU A 92 2.29 7.49 -2.41
N THR A 93 2.79 8.42 -1.59
CA THR A 93 3.88 9.30 -1.99
C THR A 93 5.14 8.87 -1.25
N LEU A 94 6.12 8.42 -2.02
CA LEU A 94 7.44 8.06 -1.54
C LEU A 94 8.41 9.18 -1.91
N SER A 95 9.19 9.66 -0.95
CA SER A 95 10.35 10.51 -1.20
C SER A 95 11.60 9.83 -0.69
N SER A 96 12.60 9.65 -1.55
CA SER A 96 13.92 9.11 -1.20
C SER A 96 14.95 9.80 -2.08
N ALA A 97 16.05 10.31 -1.52
CA ALA A 97 17.16 10.88 -2.31
C ALA A 97 18.11 9.81 -2.89
N VAL A 98 17.82 8.53 -2.64
CA VAL A 98 18.64 7.39 -3.03
C VAL A 98 17.77 6.28 -3.64
N VAL A 99 18.36 5.55 -4.59
CA VAL A 99 17.78 4.35 -5.19
C VAL A 99 17.56 3.28 -4.13
N GLY A 100 16.43 2.59 -4.21
CA GLY A 100 16.05 1.52 -3.32
C GLY A 100 15.07 0.54 -3.96
N ASN A 101 14.70 -0.47 -3.19
CA ASN A 101 13.74 -1.49 -3.55
C ASN A 101 12.45 -1.26 -2.73
N LEU A 102 11.38 -0.87 -3.42
CA LEU A 102 10.07 -0.64 -2.87
C LEU A 102 9.21 -1.89 -3.08
N LYS A 103 8.72 -2.45 -1.97
CA LYS A 103 7.78 -3.56 -1.94
C LYS A 103 6.43 -3.09 -1.43
N ILE A 104 5.37 -3.45 -2.14
CA ILE A 104 4.00 -3.05 -1.83
C ILE A 104 3.14 -4.29 -1.88
N SER A 105 2.45 -4.61 -0.79
CA SER A 105 1.67 -5.83 -0.63
C SER A 105 0.34 -5.54 0.05
N PRO A 106 -0.78 -5.49 -0.69
CA PRO A 106 -2.11 -5.40 -0.12
C PRO A 106 -2.66 -6.77 0.25
N VAL A 107 -3.36 -6.81 1.38
CA VAL A 107 -3.98 -8.00 1.96
C VAL A 107 -5.44 -7.66 2.28
N LEU A 108 -6.39 -8.42 1.75
CA LEU A 108 -7.80 -8.30 2.13
C LEU A 108 -8.07 -9.10 3.41
N LEU A 109 -8.54 -8.45 4.48
CA LEU A 109 -8.74 -9.10 5.77
C LEU A 109 -10.09 -9.82 5.91
N ASN A 110 -11.13 -9.31 5.28
CA ASN A 110 -12.50 -9.83 5.41
C ASN A 110 -13.09 -10.29 4.07
N GLY A 111 -12.25 -10.87 3.20
CA GLY A 111 -12.72 -11.41 1.93
C GLY A 111 -13.86 -12.41 2.13
N TYR A 112 -15.03 -12.11 1.56
CA TYR A 112 -16.09 -13.10 1.41
C TYR A 112 -15.54 -14.26 0.56
N GLN A 113 -15.69 -15.49 1.05
CA GLN A 113 -15.59 -16.69 0.22
C GLN A 113 -16.78 -16.77 -0.73
#